data_AF-F3QXN2-F1
#
_entry.id   AF-F3QXN2-F1
#
_cell.length_a   1.000
_cell.length_b   1.000
_cell.length_c   1.000
_cell.angle_alpha   90.00
_cell.angle_beta   90.00
_cell.angle_gamma   90.00
#
_symmetry.space_group_name_H-M   'P 1'
#
loop_
_entity.id
_entity.type
_entity.pdbx_description
1 polymer ?
#
loop_
_entity_poly.entity_id
_entity_poly.type
_entity_poly.pdbx_seq_one_letter_code
_entity_poly.pdbx_strand_id
1 'polypeptide(L)'
;MKNRFFHLLMIGTLACWSPQPIFAQTDVTETYLKNPSFENQFTDWENSGMQSQTNTSFQLKEGNTYVERWTGQGGQVADCHVSQTLTTLKNGVYKLTAAAQNIQQNSPATQSGAYVFAGNAQVAVGAANDYSLEFTVIEGQATIGFKTENATGNWVACDNFRLYALNNDLAEIQEELQRRIEKGQALVSEKMQKDVLKELNAALEAARQELNSTTDDNMAPVAIRLRQATEAAQTSIHAYQELQAAIDKSLEAYGDGTLNGAAEFHAVIQEAQALAENLDANAEDLATAVEKLGTALLAFRIANPTGDTPAVVTDTRYARGSTMAFGRSTITGVPETELVEHGFCWSTEPEPTILDNRTTEYIENNGHIYVLRNLTPSTIYYIRAYALTKGYAVGYGDAIKVITIPKGTITWSYNNGGDAESNARINAAVGSAVEYWNNLTSIQGLHLSVNFGSGTPTADCRAPTPVTNAQVPSCTKWDMPSV
;
A
#
# COMPACT_ATOMS: atom_id res chain seq x y z
N MET A 1 32.57 -61.83 35.13
CA MET A 1 31.86 -60.60 34.72
C MET A 1 32.92 -59.67 34.13
N LYS A 2 32.83 -59.39 32.82
CA LYS A 2 33.91 -58.80 32.02
C LYS A 2 33.72 -57.29 31.88
N ASN A 3 34.75 -56.52 32.26
CA ASN A 3 34.95 -55.12 31.88
C ASN A 3 35.14 -55.00 30.36
N ARG A 4 34.40 -54.09 29.71
CA ARG A 4 34.76 -53.54 28.40
C ARG A 4 34.44 -52.04 28.33
N PHE A 5 35.51 -51.26 28.40
CA PHE A 5 35.60 -49.89 27.89
C PHE A 5 35.22 -49.89 26.40
N PHE A 6 34.29 -49.03 26.01
CA PHE A 6 34.07 -48.67 24.61
C PHE A 6 34.72 -47.31 24.35
N HIS A 7 35.77 -47.32 23.53
CA HIS A 7 36.31 -46.15 22.86
C HIS A 7 35.31 -45.68 21.81
N LEU A 8 34.83 -44.44 21.92
CA LEU A 8 34.10 -43.76 20.87
C LEU A 8 35.13 -43.09 19.96
N LEU A 9 35.37 -43.70 18.79
CA LEU A 9 36.28 -43.23 17.76
C LEU A 9 35.61 -42.06 17.01
N MET A 10 36.19 -40.86 17.13
CA MET A 10 35.91 -39.71 16.26
C MET A 10 36.28 -40.07 14.81
N ILE A 11 35.29 -40.31 13.97
CA ILE A 11 35.47 -40.34 12.51
C ILE A 11 35.17 -38.92 12.02
N GLY A 12 36.23 -38.15 11.81
CA GLY A 12 36.16 -36.91 11.06
C GLY A 12 35.80 -37.23 9.61
N THR A 13 34.58 -36.87 9.22
CA THR A 13 34.22 -36.77 7.81
C THR A 13 34.97 -35.59 7.22
N LEU A 14 36.05 -35.89 6.48
CA LEU A 14 36.60 -34.97 5.50
C LEU A 14 35.47 -34.57 4.55
N ALA A 15 35.05 -33.31 4.63
CA ALA A 15 34.28 -32.68 3.57
C ALA A 15 35.18 -32.67 2.33
N CYS A 16 34.91 -33.58 1.40
CA CYS A 16 35.41 -33.49 0.04
C CYS A 16 34.82 -32.19 -0.54
N TRP A 17 35.62 -31.11 -0.53
CA TRP A 17 35.36 -29.95 -1.37
C TRP A 17 35.44 -30.46 -2.81
N SER A 18 34.30 -30.68 -3.45
CA SER A 18 34.27 -30.62 -4.91
C SER A 18 34.70 -29.20 -5.28
N PRO A 19 35.74 -29.01 -6.11
CA PRO A 19 36.01 -27.70 -6.66
C PRO A 19 34.81 -27.37 -7.55
N GLN A 20 33.95 -26.48 -7.06
CA GLN A 20 32.99 -25.78 -7.91
C GLN A 20 33.81 -25.22 -9.09
N PRO A 21 33.46 -25.52 -10.35
CA PRO A 21 34.15 -24.93 -11.48
C PRO A 21 34.10 -23.41 -11.32
N ILE A 22 35.27 -22.77 -11.26
CA ILE A 22 35.38 -21.30 -11.30
C ILE A 22 34.95 -20.91 -12.72
N PHE A 23 33.66 -20.66 -12.92
CA PHE A 23 33.20 -20.00 -14.13
C PHE A 23 33.79 -18.58 -14.14
N ALA A 24 34.34 -18.18 -15.28
CA ALA A 24 34.85 -16.83 -15.46
C ALA A 24 33.66 -15.87 -15.41
N GLN A 25 33.53 -15.11 -14.32
CA GLN A 25 32.53 -14.06 -14.24
C GLN A 25 32.89 -12.92 -15.21
N THR A 26 31.92 -12.45 -15.97
CA THR A 26 32.06 -11.28 -16.85
C THR A 26 31.33 -10.11 -16.23
N ASP A 27 32.02 -9.00 -15.98
CA ASP A 27 31.39 -7.77 -15.53
C ASP A 27 30.54 -7.18 -16.68
N VAL A 28 29.25 -7.08 -16.43
CA VAL A 28 28.25 -6.56 -17.39
C VAL A 28 27.51 -5.36 -16.80
N THR A 29 28.04 -4.75 -15.73
CA THR A 29 27.41 -3.65 -15.00
C THR A 29 27.06 -2.50 -15.95
N GLU A 30 28.04 -1.93 -16.64
CA GLU A 30 27.82 -0.81 -17.57
C GLU A 30 27.04 -1.19 -18.84
N THR A 31 26.93 -2.50 -19.11
CA THR A 31 26.14 -2.99 -20.26
C THR A 31 24.65 -2.88 -19.97
N TYR A 32 24.23 -3.31 -18.78
CA TYR A 32 22.82 -3.46 -18.44
C TYR A 32 22.31 -2.46 -17.41
N LEU A 33 23.12 -2.09 -16.42
CA LEU A 33 22.73 -1.12 -15.40
C LEU A 33 22.97 0.30 -15.92
N LYS A 34 22.10 1.20 -15.46
CA LYS A 34 22.27 2.64 -15.59
C LYS A 34 22.40 3.26 -14.21
N ASN A 35 23.34 4.21 -14.07
CA ASN A 35 23.55 4.93 -12.83
C ASN A 35 23.71 3.99 -11.60
N PRO A 36 24.61 2.98 -11.65
CA PRO A 36 24.71 1.93 -10.62
C PRO A 36 25.10 2.42 -9.22
N SER A 37 25.71 3.60 -9.15
CA SER A 37 26.19 4.22 -7.90
C SER A 37 25.53 5.58 -7.62
N PHE A 38 24.34 5.81 -8.18
CA PHE A 38 23.48 6.98 -7.92
C PHE A 38 24.12 8.37 -8.09
N GLU A 39 25.22 8.48 -8.85
CA GLU A 39 25.88 9.77 -9.11
C GLU A 39 24.97 10.79 -9.82
N ASN A 40 23.90 10.31 -10.45
CA ASN A 40 22.82 11.14 -10.98
C ASN A 40 21.50 10.96 -10.21
N GLN A 41 21.59 10.90 -8.88
CA GLN A 41 20.47 10.67 -7.97
C GLN A 41 19.68 9.41 -8.37
N PHE A 42 18.34 9.48 -8.44
CA PHE A 42 17.46 8.37 -8.83
C PHE A 42 17.23 8.27 -10.35
N THR A 43 18.05 8.91 -11.19
CA THR A 43 17.87 8.79 -12.65
C THR A 43 18.01 7.32 -13.06
N ASP A 44 17.06 6.83 -13.86
CA ASP A 44 16.91 5.42 -14.28
C ASP A 44 16.55 4.42 -13.16
N TRP A 45 16.23 4.90 -11.96
CA TRP A 45 15.80 4.08 -10.83
C TRP A 45 14.39 4.49 -10.39
N GLU A 46 13.52 3.50 -10.23
CA GLU A 46 12.28 3.67 -9.49
C GLU A 46 12.62 3.81 -8.02
N ASN A 47 12.07 4.82 -7.36
CA ASN A 47 12.30 5.10 -5.94
C ASN A 47 10.96 5.28 -5.23
N SER A 48 10.80 4.56 -4.12
CA SER A 48 9.75 4.82 -3.15
C SER A 48 10.37 5.00 -1.77
N GLY A 49 10.37 6.25 -1.29
CA GLY A 49 10.67 6.57 0.10
C GLY A 49 12.15 6.56 0.50
N MET A 50 13.09 6.50 -0.45
CA MET A 50 14.52 6.72 -0.18
C MET A 50 14.95 8.14 -0.60
N GLN A 51 16.08 8.60 -0.05
CA GLN A 51 16.67 9.92 -0.25
C GLN A 51 18.13 9.79 -0.69
N SER A 52 18.58 10.68 -1.59
CA SER A 52 19.98 10.76 -2.00
C SER A 52 20.81 11.57 -1.00
N GLN A 53 22.06 11.17 -0.81
CA GLN A 53 23.00 11.82 0.10
C GLN A 53 24.37 11.95 -0.53
N THR A 54 25.06 13.04 -0.23
CA THR A 54 26.44 13.29 -0.68
C THR A 54 27.47 13.30 0.45
N ASN A 55 27.00 13.13 1.68
CA ASN A 55 27.85 13.11 2.87
C ASN A 55 28.71 11.82 2.93
N THR A 56 29.56 11.69 3.95
CA THR A 56 30.49 10.56 4.11
C THR A 56 30.04 9.55 5.17
N SER A 57 28.77 9.50 5.56
CA SER A 57 28.29 8.62 6.64
C SER A 57 28.31 7.15 6.22
N PHE A 58 27.92 6.85 4.99
CA PHE A 58 28.01 5.50 4.42
C PHE A 58 29.39 5.29 3.77
N GLN A 59 30.25 4.49 4.40
CA GLN A 59 31.66 4.33 3.99
C GLN A 59 31.85 3.47 2.74
N LEU A 60 30.85 2.67 2.37
CA LEU A 60 30.92 1.75 1.23
C LEU A 60 30.46 2.38 -0.09
N LYS A 61 30.15 3.68 -0.07
CA LYS A 61 29.72 4.39 -1.27
C LYS A 61 30.81 4.43 -2.33
N GLU A 62 30.40 4.38 -3.60
CA GLU A 62 31.27 4.60 -4.74
C GLU A 62 30.95 5.95 -5.37
N GLY A 63 31.96 6.81 -5.48
CA GLY A 63 31.74 8.18 -5.94
C GLY A 63 31.28 9.09 -4.82
N ASN A 64 30.38 10.02 -5.15
CA ASN A 64 29.97 11.08 -4.25
C ASN A 64 28.60 10.85 -3.61
N THR A 65 27.74 10.07 -4.25
CA THR A 65 26.33 9.93 -3.90
C THR A 65 26.03 8.52 -3.43
N TYR A 66 25.13 8.39 -2.46
CA TYR A 66 24.51 7.12 -2.10
C TYR A 66 23.04 7.37 -1.76
N VAL A 67 22.24 6.32 -1.63
CA VAL A 67 20.82 6.45 -1.26
C VAL A 67 20.55 5.82 0.09
N GLU A 68 19.67 6.45 0.87
CA GLU A 68 19.34 6.01 2.22
C GLU A 68 17.87 6.24 2.57
N ARG A 69 17.44 5.60 3.65
CA ARG A 69 16.31 6.07 4.45
C ARG A 69 16.72 6.06 5.90
N TRP A 70 16.45 7.17 6.58
CA TRP A 70 16.81 7.36 7.98
C TRP A 70 15.60 7.84 8.78
N THR A 71 15.48 7.32 10.00
CA THR A 71 14.62 7.86 11.05
C THR A 71 15.41 8.02 12.35
N GLY A 72 14.84 8.74 13.31
CA GLY A 72 15.47 8.98 14.60
C GLY A 72 15.92 7.69 15.30
N GLN A 73 16.96 7.78 16.12
CA GLN A 73 17.46 6.65 16.90
C GLN A 73 16.34 6.02 17.74
N GLY A 74 16.26 4.69 17.75
CA GLY A 74 15.18 3.92 18.38
C GLY A 74 13.94 3.74 17.49
N GLY A 75 13.88 4.42 16.34
CA GLY A 75 12.81 4.24 15.35
C GLY A 75 13.10 3.09 14.37
N GLN A 76 12.13 2.86 13.49
CA GLN A 76 12.19 1.87 12.42
C GLN A 76 11.90 2.57 11.09
N VAL A 77 12.70 2.27 10.06
CA VAL A 77 12.40 2.79 8.72
C VAL A 77 11.14 2.13 8.20
N ALA A 78 10.24 2.93 7.62
CA ALA A 78 9.11 2.40 6.90
C ALA A 78 9.54 1.78 5.57
N ASP A 79 8.70 0.91 5.03
CA ASP A 79 8.93 0.24 3.76
C ASP A 79 9.28 1.24 2.65
N CYS A 80 10.35 0.91 1.95
CA CYS A 80 10.96 1.73 0.91
C CYS A 80 11.72 0.86 -0.07
N HIS A 81 11.94 1.35 -1.28
CA HIS A 81 12.76 0.65 -2.26
C HIS A 81 13.44 1.60 -3.25
N VAL A 82 14.51 1.10 -3.84
CA VAL A 82 15.04 1.57 -5.12
C VAL A 82 15.20 0.36 -6.04
N SER A 83 14.72 0.47 -7.27
CA SER A 83 14.79 -0.63 -8.24
C SER A 83 15.00 -0.18 -9.67
N GLN A 84 15.62 -1.04 -10.46
CA GLN A 84 15.78 -0.87 -11.90
C GLN A 84 15.38 -2.16 -12.61
N THR A 85 14.53 -2.04 -13.64
CA THR A 85 14.18 -3.16 -14.50
C THR A 85 15.13 -3.22 -15.67
N LEU A 86 15.98 -4.24 -15.66
CA LEU A 86 16.93 -4.49 -16.73
C LEU A 86 16.21 -5.24 -17.85
N THR A 87 16.27 -4.72 -19.07
CA THR A 87 15.62 -5.29 -20.25
C THR A 87 16.65 -5.79 -21.25
N THR A 88 16.24 -6.67 -22.16
CA THR A 88 17.13 -7.29 -23.18
C THR A 88 18.30 -8.08 -22.57
N LEU A 89 18.14 -8.56 -21.33
CA LEU A 89 19.11 -9.45 -20.70
C LEU A 89 19.10 -10.78 -21.44
N LYS A 90 20.27 -11.35 -21.66
CA LYS A 90 20.33 -12.73 -22.16
C LYS A 90 19.90 -13.67 -21.04
N ASN A 91 19.25 -14.78 -21.40
CA ASN A 91 18.99 -15.81 -20.41
C ASN A 91 20.32 -16.39 -19.91
N GLY A 92 20.35 -16.77 -18.64
CA GLY A 92 21.54 -17.26 -17.98
C GLY A 92 21.58 -16.89 -16.51
N VAL A 93 22.70 -17.20 -15.88
CA VAL A 93 22.90 -16.99 -14.45
C VAL A 93 23.78 -15.79 -14.21
N TYR A 94 23.31 -14.93 -13.31
CA TYR A 94 23.93 -13.66 -12.97
C TYR A 94 24.16 -13.59 -11.47
N LYS A 95 25.16 -12.79 -11.09
CA LYS A 95 25.38 -12.36 -9.71
C LYS A 95 25.17 -10.86 -9.61
N LEU A 96 24.24 -10.45 -8.75
CA LEU A 96 24.09 -9.06 -8.34
C LEU A 96 24.91 -8.85 -7.05
N THR A 97 25.65 -7.76 -6.98
CA THR A 97 26.32 -7.32 -5.75
C THR A 97 25.99 -5.86 -5.50
N ALA A 98 25.67 -5.48 -4.27
CA ALA A 98 25.49 -4.08 -3.89
C ALA A 98 26.11 -3.81 -2.52
N ALA A 99 26.67 -2.62 -2.35
CA ALA A 99 27.04 -2.14 -1.03
C ALA A 99 25.74 -1.74 -0.31
N ALA A 100 25.47 -2.32 0.86
CA ALA A 100 24.24 -2.02 1.59
C ALA A 100 24.42 -2.09 3.11
N GLN A 101 23.48 -1.50 3.83
CA GLN A 101 23.35 -1.62 5.27
C GLN A 101 21.90 -1.51 5.76
N ASN A 102 21.66 -2.06 6.93
CA ASN A 102 20.48 -1.92 7.76
C ASN A 102 20.94 -1.99 9.22
N ILE A 103 20.98 -0.83 9.88
CA ILE A 103 21.53 -0.73 11.23
C ILE A 103 20.61 0.05 12.15
N GLN A 104 20.75 -0.25 13.44
CA GLN A 104 20.27 0.60 14.52
C GLN A 104 21.47 1.39 15.05
N GLN A 105 21.47 2.71 14.86
CA GLN A 105 22.56 3.56 15.33
C GLN A 105 22.76 3.40 16.84
N ASN A 106 24.03 3.34 17.25
CA ASN A 106 24.47 3.13 18.63
C ASN A 106 23.98 1.81 19.26
N SER A 107 23.62 0.82 18.44
CA SER A 107 23.23 -0.51 18.89
C SER A 107 24.06 -1.57 18.14
N PRO A 108 24.59 -2.58 18.85
CA PRO A 108 25.21 -3.73 18.21
C PRO A 108 24.18 -4.76 17.71
N ALA A 109 22.87 -4.53 17.93
CA ALA A 109 21.84 -5.48 17.54
C ALA A 109 21.75 -5.64 16.02
N THR A 110 21.70 -6.90 15.57
CA THR A 110 21.42 -7.23 14.17
C THR A 110 20.01 -6.79 13.81
N GLN A 111 19.87 -6.17 12.64
CA GLN A 111 18.57 -5.74 12.12
C GLN A 111 18.09 -6.69 11.03
N SER A 112 16.78 -6.69 10.79
CA SER A 112 16.11 -7.47 9.74
C SER A 112 15.22 -6.59 8.89
N GLY A 113 14.62 -7.18 7.84
CA GLY A 113 13.63 -6.51 6.99
C GLY A 113 14.22 -5.57 5.95
N ALA A 114 15.49 -5.76 5.56
CA ALA A 114 16.11 -5.08 4.44
C ALA A 114 16.80 -6.09 3.52
N TYR A 115 16.73 -5.88 2.21
CA TYR A 115 17.16 -6.88 1.23
C TYR A 115 17.75 -6.22 -0.02
N VAL A 116 18.85 -6.79 -0.52
CA VAL A 116 19.21 -6.66 -1.95
C VAL A 116 18.51 -7.78 -2.69
N PHE A 117 17.90 -7.50 -3.84
CA PHE A 117 17.09 -8.47 -4.57
C PHE A 117 17.31 -8.42 -6.09
N ALA A 118 17.03 -9.54 -6.75
CA ALA A 118 16.97 -9.70 -8.20
C ALA A 118 15.87 -10.70 -8.55
N GLY A 119 14.79 -10.24 -9.18
CA GLY A 119 13.57 -11.04 -9.38
C GLY A 119 13.06 -11.59 -8.04
N ASN A 120 12.96 -12.92 -7.95
CA ASN A 120 12.53 -13.62 -6.72
C ASN A 120 13.67 -13.96 -5.75
N ALA A 121 14.93 -13.75 -6.14
CA ALA A 121 16.07 -14.00 -5.28
C ALA A 121 16.36 -12.75 -4.43
N GLN A 122 16.71 -12.95 -3.16
CA GLN A 122 17.09 -11.86 -2.28
C GLN A 122 18.09 -12.32 -1.21
N VAL A 123 18.90 -11.38 -0.74
CA VAL A 123 19.83 -11.57 0.38
C VAL A 123 19.53 -10.53 1.45
N ALA A 124 19.45 -11.00 2.71
CA ALA A 124 19.17 -10.13 3.85
C ALA A 124 20.36 -9.21 4.12
N VAL A 125 20.06 -7.93 4.31
CA VAL A 125 21.04 -6.89 4.62
C VAL A 125 21.03 -6.60 6.12
N GLY A 126 22.21 -6.66 6.72
CA GLY A 126 22.48 -6.30 8.11
C GLY A 126 23.54 -5.18 8.19
N ALA A 127 24.67 -5.43 8.84
CA ALA A 127 25.76 -4.45 8.94
C ALA A 127 26.27 -3.98 7.56
N ALA A 128 26.91 -2.82 7.50
CA ALA A 128 27.50 -2.31 6.25
C ALA A 128 28.45 -3.34 5.63
N ASN A 129 28.09 -3.86 4.45
CA ASN A 129 28.91 -4.81 3.69
C ASN A 129 28.53 -4.81 2.20
N ASP A 130 29.32 -5.52 1.40
CA ASP A 130 28.89 -5.98 0.08
C ASP A 130 27.99 -7.21 0.24
N TYR A 131 26.81 -7.14 -0.35
CA TYR A 131 25.83 -8.22 -0.37
C TYR A 131 25.67 -8.74 -1.79
N SER A 132 25.90 -10.04 -1.97
CA SER A 132 25.77 -10.71 -3.27
C SER A 132 24.65 -11.75 -3.25
N LEU A 133 23.97 -11.88 -4.38
CA LEU A 133 23.07 -13.00 -4.64
C LEU A 133 23.21 -13.45 -6.10
N GLU A 134 22.95 -14.74 -6.32
CA GLU A 134 22.86 -15.32 -7.66
C GLU A 134 21.40 -15.48 -8.06
N PHE A 135 21.11 -15.27 -9.34
CA PHE A 135 19.77 -15.40 -9.89
C PHE A 135 19.81 -15.82 -11.36
N THR A 136 18.79 -16.55 -11.78
CA THR A 136 18.64 -17.04 -13.15
C THR A 136 17.63 -16.17 -13.91
N VAL A 137 18.06 -15.62 -15.04
CA VAL A 137 17.20 -14.89 -15.97
C VAL A 137 16.70 -15.85 -17.02
N ILE A 138 15.37 -15.96 -17.12
CA ILE A 138 14.71 -16.78 -18.14
C ILE A 138 13.60 -16.04 -18.90
N GLU A 139 13.42 -14.74 -18.64
CA GLU A 139 12.39 -13.88 -19.25
C GLU A 139 12.97 -12.79 -20.16
N GLY A 140 14.28 -12.80 -20.38
CA GLY A 140 14.98 -11.71 -21.08
C GLY A 140 15.01 -10.38 -20.31
N GLN A 141 14.57 -10.37 -19.04
CA GLN A 141 14.55 -9.22 -18.16
C GLN A 141 14.67 -9.62 -16.70
N ALA A 142 15.13 -8.70 -15.86
CA ALA A 142 15.13 -8.86 -14.42
C ALA A 142 15.02 -7.51 -13.72
N THR A 143 14.17 -7.42 -12.70
CA THR A 143 14.13 -6.27 -11.80
C THR A 143 15.07 -6.52 -10.63
N ILE A 144 15.99 -5.59 -10.41
CA ILE A 144 16.97 -5.64 -9.34
C ILE A 144 16.78 -4.44 -8.41
N GLY A 145 17.30 -4.52 -7.19
CA GLY A 145 17.36 -3.36 -6.33
C GLY A 145 17.60 -3.64 -4.86
N PHE A 146 17.21 -2.66 -4.05
CA PHE A 146 17.20 -2.72 -2.60
C PHE A 146 15.81 -2.36 -2.09
N LYS A 147 15.31 -3.11 -1.11
CA LYS A 147 14.00 -2.86 -0.49
C LYS A 147 14.02 -3.11 1.01
N THR A 148 13.04 -2.54 1.69
CA THR A 148 12.71 -2.85 3.08
C THR A 148 11.28 -3.37 3.20
N GLU A 149 11.11 -4.34 4.08
CA GLU A 149 9.84 -4.98 4.43
C GLU A 149 9.83 -5.17 5.96
N ASN A 150 9.11 -4.30 6.66
CA ASN A 150 9.09 -4.23 8.13
C ASN A 150 10.50 -4.17 8.73
N ALA A 151 11.34 -3.28 8.20
CA ALA A 151 12.71 -3.13 8.65
C ALA A 151 12.78 -2.71 10.13
N THR A 152 13.67 -3.37 10.88
CA THR A 152 13.83 -3.09 12.31
C THR A 152 14.86 -2.01 12.60
N GLY A 153 15.72 -1.68 11.64
CA GLY A 153 16.74 -0.65 11.78
C GLY A 153 16.20 0.76 11.54
N ASN A 154 16.83 1.75 12.17
CA ASN A 154 16.50 3.16 11.95
C ASN A 154 17.23 3.76 10.75
N TRP A 155 18.21 3.06 10.17
CA TRP A 155 18.98 3.55 9.04
C TRP A 155 19.33 2.44 8.06
N VAL A 156 18.84 2.59 6.83
CA VAL A 156 19.20 1.75 5.69
C VAL A 156 19.89 2.60 4.63
N ALA A 157 20.89 2.05 3.97
CA ALA A 157 21.54 2.68 2.84
C ALA A 157 22.01 1.65 1.83
N CYS A 158 22.07 2.03 0.56
CA CYS A 158 22.69 1.22 -0.48
C CYS A 158 23.38 2.08 -1.54
N ASP A 159 24.34 1.45 -2.23
CA ASP A 159 25.10 2.04 -3.31
C ASP A 159 25.85 0.95 -4.11
N ASN A 160 26.57 1.35 -5.17
CA ASN A 160 27.57 0.52 -5.86
C ASN A 160 27.03 -0.85 -6.31
N PHE A 161 25.96 -0.81 -7.11
CA PHE A 161 25.37 -2.00 -7.71
C PHE A 161 26.25 -2.51 -8.86
N ARG A 162 26.63 -3.78 -8.79
CA ARG A 162 27.49 -4.48 -9.76
C ARG A 162 26.79 -5.73 -10.24
N LEU A 163 26.82 -5.97 -11.55
CA LEU A 163 26.21 -7.13 -12.18
C LEU A 163 27.24 -7.94 -12.94
N TYR A 164 27.31 -9.23 -12.64
CA TYR A 164 28.22 -10.17 -13.28
C TYR A 164 27.42 -11.27 -13.98
N ALA A 165 27.70 -11.53 -15.26
CA ALA A 165 27.24 -12.72 -15.95
C ALA A 165 28.16 -13.88 -15.59
N LEU A 166 27.61 -14.99 -15.09
CA LEU A 166 28.39 -16.16 -14.65
C LEU A 166 28.46 -17.22 -15.73
N ASN A 167 27.29 -17.64 -16.23
CA ASN A 167 27.17 -18.62 -17.30
C ASN A 167 25.82 -18.44 -18.02
N ASN A 168 25.63 -19.17 -19.12
CA ASN A 168 24.37 -19.31 -19.83
C ASN A 168 24.01 -20.79 -20.01
N ASP A 169 24.29 -21.60 -18.99
CA ASP A 169 24.04 -23.04 -19.03
C ASP A 169 22.53 -23.29 -19.17
N LEU A 170 22.18 -23.94 -20.29
CA LEU A 170 20.79 -24.30 -20.57
C LEU A 170 20.19 -25.16 -19.45
N ALA A 171 20.99 -25.99 -18.78
CA ALA A 171 20.51 -26.81 -17.67
C ALA A 171 20.05 -25.96 -16.46
N GLU A 172 20.78 -24.89 -16.13
CA GLU A 172 20.41 -23.99 -15.02
C GLU A 172 19.18 -23.14 -15.37
N ILE A 173 19.06 -22.73 -16.65
CA ILE A 173 17.87 -22.06 -17.19
C ILE A 173 16.64 -22.99 -17.11
N GLN A 174 16.79 -24.25 -17.52
CA GLN A 174 15.72 -25.26 -17.46
C GLN A 174 15.35 -25.60 -16.01
N GLU A 175 16.30 -25.63 -15.08
CA GLU A 175 16.03 -25.85 -13.65
C GLU A 175 15.18 -24.71 -13.05
N GLU A 176 15.46 -23.45 -13.41
CA GLU A 176 14.62 -22.31 -13.03
C GLU A 176 13.19 -22.47 -13.58
N LEU A 177 13.03 -22.84 -14.85
CA LEU A 177 11.71 -23.07 -15.44
C LEU A 177 10.97 -24.22 -14.73
N GLN A 178 11.66 -25.32 -14.44
CA GLN A 178 11.12 -26.46 -13.70
C GLN A 178 10.60 -26.04 -12.31
N ARG A 179 11.35 -25.20 -11.59
CA ARG A 179 10.90 -24.67 -10.29
C ARG A 179 9.61 -23.85 -10.42
N ARG A 180 9.45 -23.08 -11.49
CA ARG A 180 8.23 -22.31 -11.75
C ARG A 180 7.06 -23.21 -12.13
N ILE A 181 7.31 -24.28 -12.90
CA ILE A 181 6.31 -25.31 -13.19
C ILE A 181 5.80 -25.95 -11.90
N GLU A 182 6.67 -26.29 -10.97
CA GLU A 182 6.27 -26.86 -9.67
C GLU A 182 5.40 -25.90 -8.86
N LYS A 183 5.78 -24.61 -8.81
CA LYS A 183 4.96 -23.57 -8.16
C LYS A 183 3.58 -23.44 -8.79
N GLY A 184 3.49 -23.34 -10.12
CA GLY A 184 2.21 -23.26 -10.81
C GLY A 184 1.38 -24.53 -10.65
N GLN A 185 2.02 -25.71 -10.70
CA GLN A 185 1.35 -27.00 -10.55
C GLN A 185 0.72 -27.18 -9.16
N ALA A 186 1.34 -26.63 -8.11
CA ALA A 186 0.80 -26.66 -6.75
C ALA A 186 -0.54 -25.92 -6.62
N LEU A 187 -0.85 -25.00 -7.53
CA LEU A 187 -2.10 -24.23 -7.52
C LEU A 187 -3.27 -24.95 -8.22
N VAL A 188 -3.00 -25.95 -9.06
CA VAL A 188 -4.01 -26.55 -9.96
C VAL A 188 -5.18 -27.22 -9.22
N SER A 189 -4.99 -27.64 -7.97
CA SER A 189 -6.04 -28.22 -7.12
C SER A 189 -6.88 -27.19 -6.37
N GLU A 190 -6.42 -25.94 -6.30
CA GLU A 190 -7.11 -24.89 -5.56
C GLU A 190 -8.32 -24.37 -6.33
N LYS A 191 -9.33 -23.91 -5.58
CA LYS A 191 -10.55 -23.33 -6.15
C LYS A 191 -10.23 -21.99 -6.79
N MET A 192 -10.45 -21.88 -8.10
CA MET A 192 -10.21 -20.67 -8.88
C MET A 192 -11.17 -20.60 -10.08
N GLN A 193 -11.18 -19.46 -10.76
CA GLN A 193 -11.97 -19.28 -11.97
C GLN A 193 -11.57 -20.29 -13.05
N LYS A 194 -12.57 -20.80 -13.77
CA LYS A 194 -12.40 -21.86 -14.77
C LYS A 194 -11.45 -21.46 -15.91
N ASP A 195 -11.59 -20.25 -16.44
CA ASP A 195 -10.73 -19.76 -17.53
C ASP A 195 -9.29 -19.50 -17.05
N VAL A 196 -9.12 -19.10 -15.79
CA VAL A 196 -7.80 -18.95 -15.16
C VAL A 196 -7.12 -20.31 -15.01
N LEU A 197 -7.83 -21.33 -14.52
CA LEU A 197 -7.32 -22.70 -14.42
C LEU A 197 -6.96 -23.27 -15.81
N LYS A 198 -7.77 -22.97 -16.83
CA LYS A 198 -7.52 -23.39 -18.21
C LYS A 198 -6.21 -22.79 -18.73
N GLU A 199 -5.99 -21.50 -18.53
CA GLU A 199 -4.77 -20.82 -18.97
C GLU A 199 -3.54 -21.28 -18.18
N LEU A 200 -3.66 -21.48 -16.86
CA LEU A 200 -2.58 -22.05 -16.04
C LEU A 200 -2.15 -23.42 -16.56
N ASN A 201 -3.10 -24.32 -16.84
CA ASN A 201 -2.79 -25.63 -17.40
C ASN A 201 -2.12 -25.54 -18.79
N ALA A 202 -2.58 -24.63 -19.65
CA ALA A 202 -1.99 -24.43 -20.97
C ALA A 202 -0.56 -23.86 -20.89
N ALA A 203 -0.30 -22.94 -19.96
CA ALA A 203 1.03 -22.37 -19.72
C ALA A 203 1.99 -23.41 -19.10
N LEU A 204 1.51 -24.23 -18.16
CA LEU A 204 2.29 -25.34 -17.58
C LEU A 204 2.69 -26.37 -18.64
N GLU A 205 1.79 -26.70 -19.56
CA GLU A 205 2.08 -27.63 -20.65
C GLU A 205 3.12 -27.06 -21.62
N ALA A 206 2.98 -25.79 -22.03
CA ALA A 206 3.99 -25.13 -22.86
C ALA A 206 5.36 -25.08 -22.18
N ALA A 207 5.40 -24.82 -20.88
CA ALA A 207 6.63 -24.82 -20.09
C ALA A 207 7.28 -26.21 -20.02
N ARG A 208 6.49 -27.28 -19.83
CA ARG A 208 7.00 -28.66 -19.85
C ARG A 208 7.58 -29.06 -21.20
N GLN A 209 7.01 -28.56 -22.29
CA GLN A 209 7.54 -28.80 -23.63
C GLN A 209 8.89 -28.11 -23.81
N GLU A 210 9.02 -26.87 -23.35
CA GLU A 210 10.25 -26.08 -23.43
C GLU A 210 11.43 -26.71 -22.64
N LEU A 211 11.16 -27.43 -21.55
CA LEU A 211 12.19 -28.18 -20.81
C LEU A 211 12.91 -29.24 -21.64
N ASN A 212 12.33 -29.70 -22.75
CA ASN A 212 12.95 -30.67 -23.65
C ASN A 212 13.67 -30.01 -24.84
N SER A 213 13.66 -28.67 -24.92
CA SER A 213 14.37 -27.92 -25.97
C SER A 213 15.89 -28.03 -25.80
N THR A 214 16.60 -27.96 -26.93
CA THR A 214 18.07 -27.90 -26.97
C THR A 214 18.62 -26.48 -27.03
N THR A 215 17.74 -25.47 -27.11
CA THR A 215 18.08 -24.04 -27.09
C THR A 215 17.12 -23.29 -26.16
N ASP A 216 17.46 -22.07 -25.77
CA ASP A 216 16.65 -21.19 -24.93
C ASP A 216 15.84 -20.14 -25.73
N ASP A 217 15.74 -20.30 -27.05
CA ASP A 217 15.15 -19.29 -27.95
C ASP A 217 13.68 -18.97 -27.60
N ASN A 218 12.93 -19.95 -27.08
CA ASN A 218 11.52 -19.78 -26.68
C ASN A 218 11.33 -19.71 -25.16
N MET A 219 12.41 -19.75 -24.39
CA MET A 219 12.38 -19.75 -22.92
C MET A 219 11.66 -18.52 -22.37
N ALA A 220 12.01 -17.32 -22.88
CA ALA A 220 11.45 -16.06 -22.42
C ALA A 220 9.93 -15.94 -22.57
N PRO A 221 9.33 -16.11 -23.77
CA PRO A 221 7.88 -16.02 -23.90
C PRO A 221 7.13 -17.08 -23.10
N VAL A 222 7.69 -18.30 -22.97
CA VAL A 222 7.08 -19.39 -22.19
C VAL A 222 7.12 -19.08 -20.69
N ALA A 223 8.25 -18.62 -20.17
CA ALA A 223 8.41 -18.26 -18.77
C ALA A 223 7.53 -17.08 -18.35
N ILE A 224 7.42 -16.05 -19.22
CA ILE A 224 6.52 -14.89 -19.00
C ILE A 224 5.07 -15.37 -18.91
N ARG A 225 4.62 -16.19 -19.86
CA ARG A 225 3.25 -16.72 -19.89
C ARG A 225 2.95 -17.52 -18.63
N LEU A 226 3.86 -18.41 -18.21
CA LEU A 226 3.69 -19.19 -16.98
C LEU A 226 3.61 -18.32 -15.74
N ARG A 227 4.46 -17.29 -15.63
CA ARG A 227 4.43 -16.34 -14.51
C ARG A 227 3.08 -15.62 -14.46
N GLN A 228 2.64 -15.03 -15.57
CA GLN A 228 1.35 -14.33 -15.65
C GLN A 228 0.16 -15.23 -15.31
N ALA A 229 0.15 -16.47 -15.82
CA ALA A 229 -0.91 -17.43 -15.51
C ALA A 229 -0.90 -17.85 -14.02
N THR A 230 0.29 -17.95 -13.41
CA THR A 230 0.45 -18.25 -11.98
C THR A 230 -0.04 -17.08 -11.10
N GLU A 231 0.31 -15.84 -11.45
CA GLU A 231 -0.14 -14.62 -10.76
C GLU A 231 -1.67 -14.47 -10.84
N ALA A 232 -2.26 -14.72 -12.01
CA ALA A 232 -3.70 -14.73 -12.21
C ALA A 232 -4.39 -15.82 -11.38
N ALA A 233 -3.82 -17.03 -11.33
CA ALA A 233 -4.32 -18.12 -10.49
C ALA A 233 -4.31 -17.75 -9.01
N GLN A 234 -3.21 -17.21 -8.49
CA GLN A 234 -3.12 -16.77 -7.09
C GLN A 234 -4.16 -15.70 -6.76
N THR A 235 -4.34 -14.70 -7.63
CA THR A 235 -5.35 -13.65 -7.46
C THR A 235 -6.77 -14.24 -7.42
N SER A 236 -7.06 -15.17 -8.32
CA SER A 236 -8.36 -15.84 -8.40
C SER A 236 -8.64 -16.72 -7.17
N ILE A 237 -7.65 -17.50 -6.72
CA ILE A 237 -7.74 -18.32 -5.51
C ILE A 237 -8.03 -17.44 -4.29
N HIS A 238 -7.30 -16.32 -4.15
CA HIS A 238 -7.47 -15.40 -3.04
C HIS A 238 -8.90 -14.85 -2.97
N ALA A 239 -9.48 -14.43 -4.10
CA ALA A 239 -10.84 -13.92 -4.16
C ALA A 239 -11.89 -14.95 -3.68
N TYR A 240 -11.76 -16.22 -4.06
CA TYR A 240 -12.65 -17.28 -3.53
C TYR A 240 -12.42 -17.55 -2.05
N GLN A 241 -11.19 -17.49 -1.56
CA GLN A 241 -10.88 -17.66 -0.13
C GLN A 241 -11.47 -16.52 0.72
N GLU A 242 -11.40 -15.27 0.25
CA GLU A 242 -12.02 -14.12 0.92
C GLU A 242 -13.55 -14.27 1.01
N LEU A 243 -14.20 -14.68 -0.09
CA LEU A 243 -15.62 -14.97 -0.09
C LEU A 243 -15.98 -16.10 0.87
N GLN A 244 -15.23 -17.19 0.87
CA GLN A 244 -15.48 -18.31 1.78
C GLN A 244 -15.32 -17.88 3.24
N ALA A 245 -14.29 -17.12 3.58
CA ALA A 245 -14.08 -16.60 4.93
C ALA A 245 -15.23 -15.66 5.37
N ALA A 246 -15.74 -14.83 4.46
CA ALA A 246 -16.90 -13.97 4.73
C ALA A 246 -18.19 -14.79 4.96
N ILE A 247 -18.41 -15.85 4.18
CA ILE A 247 -19.53 -16.78 4.35
C ILE A 247 -19.42 -17.48 5.71
N ASP A 248 -18.26 -18.03 6.06
CA ASP A 248 -18.07 -18.77 7.31
C ASP A 248 -18.33 -17.88 8.53
N LYS A 249 -17.79 -16.65 8.53
CA LYS A 249 -18.05 -15.64 9.57
C LYS A 249 -19.53 -15.26 9.66
N SER A 250 -20.22 -15.23 8.53
CA SER A 250 -21.64 -14.90 8.46
C SER A 250 -22.52 -16.04 9.00
N LEU A 251 -22.18 -17.29 8.67
CA LEU A 251 -22.84 -18.49 9.20
C LEU A 251 -22.63 -18.63 10.71
N GLU A 252 -21.41 -18.34 11.20
CA GLU A 252 -21.12 -18.32 12.64
C GLU A 252 -22.02 -17.32 13.37
N ALA A 253 -22.15 -16.10 12.83
CA ALA A 253 -23.02 -15.10 13.42
C ALA A 253 -24.51 -15.46 13.31
N TYR A 254 -24.93 -16.07 12.19
CA TYR A 254 -26.31 -16.47 11.94
C TYR A 254 -26.84 -17.48 12.97
N GLY A 255 -25.98 -18.41 13.43
CA GLY A 255 -26.32 -19.36 14.48
C GLY A 255 -27.51 -20.27 14.10
N ASP A 256 -28.51 -20.31 14.98
CA ASP A 256 -29.72 -21.14 14.80
C ASP A 256 -30.86 -20.43 14.01
N GLY A 257 -30.64 -19.19 13.57
CA GLY A 257 -31.62 -18.41 12.81
C GLY A 257 -32.80 -17.87 13.63
N THR A 258 -32.70 -17.83 14.96
CA THR A 258 -33.78 -17.32 15.83
C THR A 258 -33.74 -15.81 16.07
N LEU A 259 -32.65 -15.16 15.69
CA LEU A 259 -32.39 -13.73 15.91
C LEU A 259 -33.16 -12.82 14.94
N ASN A 260 -33.27 -11.53 15.29
CA ASN A 260 -33.94 -10.54 14.45
C ASN A 260 -33.20 -10.36 13.12
N GLY A 261 -33.94 -10.28 12.00
CA GLY A 261 -33.39 -10.12 10.66
C GLY A 261 -32.71 -11.38 10.10
N ALA A 262 -32.92 -12.55 10.72
CA ALA A 262 -32.33 -13.80 10.27
C ALA A 262 -32.73 -14.18 8.84
N ALA A 263 -33.99 -13.96 8.44
CA ALA A 263 -34.45 -14.32 7.10
C ALA A 263 -33.70 -13.55 6.00
N GLU A 264 -33.57 -12.24 6.15
CA GLU A 264 -32.86 -11.37 5.21
C GLU A 264 -31.36 -11.68 5.20
N PHE A 265 -30.76 -11.91 6.37
CA PHE A 265 -29.34 -12.24 6.45
C PHE A 265 -29.04 -13.61 5.81
N HIS A 266 -29.88 -14.61 6.05
CA HIS A 266 -29.74 -15.92 5.46
C HIS A 266 -29.84 -15.89 3.93
N ALA A 267 -30.74 -15.08 3.37
CA ALA A 267 -30.86 -14.92 1.92
C ALA A 267 -29.55 -14.44 1.29
N VAL A 268 -28.88 -13.44 1.90
CA VAL A 268 -27.57 -12.95 1.42
C VAL A 268 -26.49 -14.03 1.53
N ILE A 269 -26.50 -14.82 2.60
CA ILE A 269 -25.58 -15.96 2.76
C ILE A 269 -25.80 -16.99 1.64
N GLN A 270 -27.05 -17.33 1.32
CA GLN A 270 -27.35 -18.30 0.25
C GLN A 270 -26.92 -17.81 -1.13
N GLU A 271 -27.13 -16.52 -1.44
CA GLU A 271 -26.65 -15.92 -2.68
C GLU A 271 -25.12 -16.00 -2.78
N ALA A 272 -24.41 -15.70 -1.70
CA ALA A 272 -22.96 -15.79 -1.66
C ALA A 272 -22.45 -17.24 -1.78
N GLN A 273 -23.11 -18.20 -1.15
CA GLN A 273 -22.79 -19.63 -1.28
C GLN A 273 -22.98 -20.12 -2.73
N ALA A 274 -24.07 -19.72 -3.38
CA ALA A 274 -24.31 -20.05 -4.77
C ALA A 274 -23.24 -19.45 -5.69
N LEU A 275 -22.83 -18.21 -5.44
CA LEU A 275 -21.75 -17.55 -6.18
C LEU A 275 -20.40 -18.22 -5.93
N ALA A 276 -20.11 -18.62 -4.69
CA ALA A 276 -18.87 -19.31 -4.36
C ALA A 276 -18.70 -20.61 -5.15
N GLU A 277 -19.77 -21.32 -5.48
CA GLU A 277 -19.72 -22.53 -6.32
C GLU A 277 -19.62 -22.26 -7.83
N ASN A 278 -19.85 -21.02 -8.27
CA ASN A 278 -19.82 -20.65 -9.68
C ASN A 278 -18.40 -20.28 -10.15
N LEU A 279 -17.67 -21.25 -10.71
CA LEU A 279 -16.30 -21.04 -11.23
C LEU A 279 -16.21 -20.11 -12.46
N ASP A 280 -17.34 -19.71 -13.04
CA ASP A 280 -17.40 -18.73 -14.13
C ASP A 280 -17.63 -17.29 -13.61
N ALA A 281 -17.78 -17.10 -12.29
CA ALA A 281 -17.93 -15.77 -11.68
C ALA A 281 -16.68 -14.91 -11.92
N ASN A 282 -16.88 -13.60 -12.15
CA ASN A 282 -15.76 -12.65 -12.26
C ASN A 282 -15.31 -12.18 -10.86
N ALA A 283 -14.10 -11.62 -10.77
CA ALA A 283 -13.53 -11.21 -9.48
C ALA A 283 -14.29 -10.04 -8.83
N GLU A 284 -14.91 -9.16 -9.63
CA GLU A 284 -15.69 -8.01 -9.13
C GLU A 284 -16.99 -8.48 -8.45
N ASP A 285 -17.66 -9.51 -9.00
CA ASP A 285 -18.84 -10.13 -8.40
C ASP A 285 -18.51 -10.78 -7.06
N LEU A 286 -17.37 -11.48 -6.97
CA LEU A 286 -16.90 -12.10 -5.72
C LEU A 286 -16.63 -11.03 -4.65
N ALA A 287 -15.91 -9.96 -5.01
CA ALA A 287 -15.63 -8.85 -4.09
C ALA A 287 -16.92 -8.14 -3.65
N THR A 288 -17.85 -7.90 -4.58
CA THR A 288 -19.16 -7.32 -4.28
C THR A 288 -19.96 -8.20 -3.32
N ALA A 289 -19.89 -9.52 -3.46
CA ALA A 289 -20.55 -10.44 -2.53
C ALA A 289 -19.94 -10.39 -1.12
N VAL A 290 -18.62 -10.24 -0.99
CA VAL A 290 -17.94 -10.02 0.30
C VAL A 290 -18.43 -8.74 0.96
N GLU A 291 -18.53 -7.63 0.22
CA GLU A 291 -19.03 -6.35 0.75
C GLU A 291 -20.50 -6.43 1.19
N LYS A 292 -21.34 -7.10 0.39
CA LYS A 292 -22.76 -7.34 0.72
C LYS A 292 -22.89 -8.18 1.99
N LEU A 293 -22.10 -9.25 2.13
CA LEU A 293 -22.07 -10.06 3.35
C LEU A 293 -21.62 -9.24 4.55
N GLY A 294 -20.58 -8.42 4.42
CA GLY A 294 -20.11 -7.54 5.50
C GLY A 294 -21.18 -6.55 5.96
N THR A 295 -21.89 -5.94 5.02
CA THR A 295 -23.00 -5.01 5.29
C THR A 295 -24.17 -5.73 5.97
N ALA A 296 -24.58 -6.88 5.44
CA ALA A 296 -25.67 -7.68 5.99
C ALA A 296 -25.33 -8.21 7.39
N LEU A 297 -24.08 -8.64 7.62
CA LEU A 297 -23.58 -9.07 8.93
C LEU A 297 -23.61 -7.93 9.94
N LEU A 298 -23.20 -6.72 9.55
CA LEU A 298 -23.28 -5.56 10.42
C LEU A 298 -24.74 -5.23 10.77
N ALA A 299 -25.62 -5.20 9.78
CA ALA A 299 -27.05 -4.96 9.98
C ALA A 299 -27.66 -6.00 10.93
N PHE A 300 -27.35 -7.28 10.73
CA PHE A 300 -27.81 -8.38 11.58
C PHE A 300 -27.32 -8.23 13.03
N ARG A 301 -26.07 -7.82 13.24
CA ARG A 301 -25.54 -7.59 14.59
C ARG A 301 -26.17 -6.39 15.27
N ILE A 302 -26.43 -5.30 14.55
CA ILE A 302 -27.12 -4.11 15.08
C ILE A 302 -28.57 -4.42 15.45
N ALA A 303 -29.24 -5.33 14.71
CA ALA A 303 -30.59 -5.78 15.01
C ALA A 303 -30.65 -6.68 16.28
N ASN A 304 -29.50 -7.16 16.76
CA ASN A 304 -29.36 -8.04 17.91
C ASN A 304 -28.28 -7.53 18.87
N PRO A 305 -28.41 -6.28 19.38
CA PRO A 305 -27.38 -5.67 20.20
C PRO A 305 -27.32 -6.29 21.60
N THR A 306 -26.16 -6.21 22.22
CA THR A 306 -25.92 -6.61 23.61
C THR A 306 -25.28 -5.46 24.38
N GLY A 307 -25.53 -5.41 25.69
CA GLY A 307 -25.03 -4.34 26.55
C GLY A 307 -25.83 -3.04 26.44
N ASP A 308 -25.26 -1.97 26.99
CA ASP A 308 -25.93 -0.68 27.10
C ASP A 308 -25.83 0.13 25.80
N THR A 309 -26.91 0.80 25.42
CA THR A 309 -26.94 1.71 24.28
C THR A 309 -26.36 3.07 24.68
N PRO A 310 -25.37 3.61 23.95
CA PRO A 310 -24.85 4.95 24.19
C PRO A 310 -25.93 6.03 24.03
N ALA A 311 -25.91 7.04 24.89
CA ALA A 311 -26.70 8.24 24.69
C ALA A 311 -25.90 9.25 23.86
N VAL A 312 -26.39 9.57 22.67
CA VAL A 312 -25.72 10.47 21.71
C VAL A 312 -26.57 11.71 21.50
N VAL A 313 -25.93 12.88 21.49
CA VAL A 313 -26.56 14.16 21.16
C VAL A 313 -25.87 14.73 19.93
N THR A 314 -26.64 14.98 18.87
CA THR A 314 -26.19 15.73 17.68
C THR A 314 -26.28 17.22 18.00
N ASP A 315 -25.17 17.96 17.94
CA ASP A 315 -25.21 19.42 18.11
C ASP A 315 -25.96 20.04 16.94
N THR A 316 -26.97 20.86 17.22
CA THR A 316 -27.80 21.53 16.21
C THR A 316 -27.03 22.60 15.43
N ARG A 317 -25.88 23.05 15.95
CA ARG A 317 -24.98 23.96 15.25
C ARG A 317 -24.06 23.16 14.34
N TYR A 318 -24.19 23.39 13.06
CA TYR A 318 -23.35 22.79 12.03
C TYR A 318 -22.80 23.88 11.11
N ALA A 319 -21.67 23.58 10.47
CA ALA A 319 -21.19 24.35 9.33
C ALA A 319 -21.40 23.52 8.05
N ARG A 320 -21.54 24.19 6.91
CA ARG A 320 -21.73 23.55 5.62
C ARG A 320 -20.99 24.27 4.51
N GLY A 321 -20.45 23.49 3.58
CA GLY A 321 -19.89 23.92 2.31
C GLY A 321 -20.74 23.44 1.14
N SER A 322 -20.20 23.52 -0.07
CA SER A 322 -20.85 22.99 -1.27
C SER A 322 -20.67 21.48 -1.38
N THR A 323 -19.53 20.94 -0.94
CA THR A 323 -19.25 19.50 -0.97
C THR A 323 -18.94 18.91 0.41
N MET A 324 -19.14 19.69 1.48
CA MET A 324 -18.78 19.28 2.84
C MET A 324 -19.81 19.74 3.88
N ALA A 325 -19.87 19.07 5.02
CA ALA A 325 -20.58 19.51 6.22
C ALA A 325 -19.77 19.16 7.47
N PHE A 326 -20.02 19.91 8.55
CA PHE A 326 -19.30 19.77 9.81
C PHE A 326 -20.29 19.71 10.97
N GLY A 327 -20.12 18.72 11.83
CA GLY A 327 -20.98 18.49 12.99
C GLY A 327 -20.18 18.22 14.26
N ARG A 328 -20.82 18.45 15.41
CA ARG A 328 -20.31 18.06 16.73
C ARG A 328 -21.28 17.11 17.39
N SER A 329 -20.77 16.25 18.25
CA SER A 329 -21.59 15.34 19.05
C SER A 329 -21.12 15.30 20.49
N THR A 330 -22.02 14.89 21.37
CA THR A 330 -21.71 14.50 22.75
C THR A 330 -22.18 13.07 22.96
N ILE A 331 -21.33 12.24 23.56
CA ILE A 331 -21.60 10.82 23.81
C ILE A 331 -21.51 10.58 25.31
N THR A 332 -22.50 9.91 25.88
CA THR A 332 -22.60 9.58 27.31
C THR A 332 -23.24 8.19 27.47
N GLY A 333 -23.34 7.71 28.71
CA GLY A 333 -24.05 6.46 29.04
C GLY A 333 -23.21 5.19 28.94
N VAL A 334 -22.04 5.23 28.29
CA VAL A 334 -21.06 4.13 28.24
C VAL A 334 -19.64 4.68 28.40
N PRO A 335 -18.68 3.89 28.93
CA PRO A 335 -17.28 4.29 28.96
C PRO A 335 -16.67 4.27 27.54
N GLU A 336 -15.72 5.17 27.26
CA GLU A 336 -15.05 5.25 25.95
C GLU A 336 -14.39 3.92 25.53
N THR A 337 -13.92 3.12 26.49
CA THR A 337 -13.32 1.80 26.25
C THR A 337 -14.30 0.78 25.67
N GLU A 338 -15.61 1.06 25.71
CA GLU A 338 -16.66 0.20 25.16
C GLU A 338 -17.06 0.61 23.73
N LEU A 339 -16.66 1.81 23.29
CA LEU A 339 -16.91 2.28 21.94
C LEU A 339 -15.94 1.62 20.96
N VAL A 340 -16.49 1.12 19.84
CA VAL A 340 -15.73 0.64 18.69
C VAL A 340 -15.57 1.76 17.67
N GLU A 341 -16.64 2.54 17.48
CA GLU A 341 -16.73 3.56 16.44
C GLU A 341 -17.71 4.65 16.88
N HIS A 342 -17.42 5.92 16.58
CA HIS A 342 -18.39 6.99 16.75
C HIS A 342 -18.14 8.11 15.73
N GLY A 343 -19.21 8.78 15.31
CA GLY A 343 -19.10 9.79 14.26
C GLY A 343 -20.45 10.31 13.78
N PHE A 344 -20.54 10.59 12.48
CA PHE A 344 -21.77 11.04 11.82
C PHE A 344 -22.14 10.13 10.66
N CYS A 345 -23.43 9.81 10.55
CA CYS A 345 -24.02 9.21 9.35
C CYS A 345 -24.89 10.23 8.61
N TRP A 346 -25.05 10.04 7.30
CA TRP A 346 -25.87 10.91 6.47
C TRP A 346 -26.49 10.20 5.27
N SER A 347 -27.64 10.72 4.85
CA SER A 347 -28.39 10.26 3.68
C SER A 347 -29.22 11.41 3.11
N THR A 348 -29.76 11.24 1.89
CA THR A 348 -30.80 12.13 1.36
C THR A 348 -32.18 11.78 1.91
N GLU A 349 -32.32 10.58 2.47
CA GLU A 349 -33.52 10.14 3.19
C GLU A 349 -33.49 10.58 4.67
N PRO A 350 -34.66 10.84 5.28
CA PRO A 350 -34.76 11.13 6.71
C PRO A 350 -34.25 9.96 7.58
N GLU A 351 -33.76 10.26 8.78
CA GLU A 351 -33.29 9.28 9.76
C GLU A 351 -32.15 8.36 9.27
N PRO A 352 -30.99 8.91 8.86
CA PRO A 352 -29.85 8.10 8.43
C PRO A 352 -29.36 7.21 9.57
N THR A 353 -28.85 6.04 9.19
CA THR A 353 -28.29 5.01 10.07
C THR A 353 -26.83 4.78 9.76
N ILE A 354 -26.14 3.97 10.56
CA ILE A 354 -24.76 3.57 10.25
C ILE A 354 -24.64 2.61 9.05
N LEU A 355 -25.75 2.19 8.44
CA LEU A 355 -25.75 1.43 7.20
C LEU A 355 -25.78 2.36 5.96
N ASP A 356 -26.01 3.66 6.16
CA ASP A 356 -25.89 4.69 5.13
C ASP A 356 -24.42 5.19 5.04
N ASN A 357 -24.21 6.34 4.40
CA ASN A 357 -22.90 6.98 4.41
C ASN A 357 -22.53 7.38 5.85
N ARG A 358 -21.28 7.16 6.26
CA ARG A 358 -20.80 7.56 7.58
C ARG A 358 -19.32 7.94 7.58
N THR A 359 -18.92 8.68 8.60
CA THR A 359 -17.56 9.17 8.79
C THR A 359 -17.17 9.08 10.26
N THR A 360 -15.91 8.75 10.50
CA THR A 360 -15.21 8.91 11.77
C THR A 360 -14.13 10.00 11.68
N GLU A 361 -13.97 10.63 10.50
CA GLU A 361 -12.99 11.70 10.29
C GLU A 361 -13.39 12.94 11.11
N TYR A 362 -12.43 13.47 11.86
CA TYR A 362 -12.62 14.69 12.63
C TYR A 362 -11.37 15.58 12.65
N ILE A 363 -11.60 16.84 12.99
CA ILE A 363 -10.55 17.81 13.31
C ILE A 363 -10.61 18.10 14.80
N GLU A 364 -9.45 18.11 15.45
CA GLU A 364 -9.32 18.47 16.87
C GLU A 364 -9.30 20.00 17.01
N ASN A 365 -10.36 20.57 17.57
CA ASN A 365 -10.40 22.00 17.88
C ASN A 365 -11.45 22.27 18.96
N ASN A 366 -11.01 22.32 20.23
CA ASN A 366 -11.89 22.36 21.39
C ASN A 366 -12.93 21.23 21.32
N GLY A 367 -12.44 19.99 21.16
CA GLY A 367 -13.22 18.78 20.90
C GLY A 367 -13.30 18.41 19.42
N HIS A 368 -13.95 17.28 19.16
CA HIS A 368 -14.08 16.72 17.81
C HIS A 368 -15.08 17.50 16.95
N ILE A 369 -14.63 17.93 15.77
CA ILE A 369 -15.47 18.45 14.70
C ILE A 369 -15.45 17.41 13.58
N TYR A 370 -16.53 16.66 13.40
CA TYR A 370 -16.63 15.62 12.37
C TYR A 370 -16.77 16.23 11.00
N VAL A 371 -16.13 15.61 10.02
CA VAL A 371 -16.07 16.09 8.63
C VAL A 371 -16.80 15.12 7.72
N LEU A 372 -17.87 15.62 7.09
CA LEU A 372 -18.59 14.93 6.03
C LEU A 372 -18.06 15.47 4.70
N ARG A 373 -17.53 14.59 3.84
CA ARG A 373 -16.93 14.93 2.55
C ARG A 373 -17.75 14.41 1.38
N ASN A 374 -17.38 14.86 0.18
CA ASN A 374 -17.91 14.36 -1.10
C ASN A 374 -19.43 14.49 -1.23
N LEU A 375 -20.02 15.49 -0.57
CA LEU A 375 -21.44 15.79 -0.71
C LEU A 375 -21.70 16.44 -2.08
N THR A 376 -22.90 16.21 -2.62
CA THR A 376 -23.33 16.89 -3.85
C THR A 376 -23.74 18.33 -3.52
N PRO A 377 -23.29 19.36 -4.28
CA PRO A 377 -23.74 20.74 -4.10
C PRO A 377 -25.26 20.91 -4.28
N SER A 378 -25.82 21.94 -3.66
CA SER A 378 -27.26 22.27 -3.75
C SER A 378 -28.21 21.10 -3.45
N THR A 379 -27.84 20.22 -2.52
CA THR A 379 -28.55 18.97 -2.23
C THR A 379 -28.96 18.90 -0.76
N ILE A 380 -30.15 18.36 -0.50
CA ILE A 380 -30.67 18.16 0.85
C ILE A 380 -30.12 16.84 1.40
N TYR A 381 -29.52 16.92 2.59
CA TYR A 381 -29.08 15.78 3.38
C TYR A 381 -29.71 15.83 4.77
N TYR A 382 -29.85 14.67 5.39
CA TYR A 382 -30.05 14.51 6.82
C TYR A 382 -28.75 13.95 7.39
N ILE A 383 -28.27 14.56 8.47
CA ILE A 383 -27.05 14.14 9.18
C ILE A 383 -27.40 13.78 10.62
N ARG A 384 -26.73 12.78 11.18
CA ARG A 384 -27.02 12.28 12.52
C ARG A 384 -25.75 11.79 13.19
N ALA A 385 -25.50 12.21 14.43
CA ALA A 385 -24.39 11.65 15.20
C ALA A 385 -24.74 10.22 15.67
N TYR A 386 -23.74 9.34 15.73
CA TYR A 386 -23.89 7.98 16.24
C TYR A 386 -22.69 7.54 17.09
N ALA A 387 -22.90 6.49 17.88
CA ALA A 387 -21.86 5.75 18.59
C ALA A 387 -22.21 4.26 18.60
N LEU A 388 -21.24 3.41 18.27
CA LEU A 388 -21.33 1.95 18.18
C LEU A 388 -20.46 1.31 19.26
N THR A 389 -21.04 0.40 20.04
CA THR A 389 -20.34 -0.35 21.10
C THR A 389 -19.78 -1.69 20.59
N LYS A 390 -18.95 -2.35 21.41
CA LYS A 390 -18.47 -3.72 21.14
C LYS A 390 -19.60 -4.74 21.09
N GLY A 391 -20.68 -4.50 21.84
CA GLY A 391 -21.90 -5.29 21.82
C GLY A 391 -22.85 -5.00 20.64
N TYR A 392 -22.44 -4.16 19.68
CA TYR A 392 -23.24 -3.73 18.52
C TYR A 392 -24.48 -2.89 18.86
N ALA A 393 -24.60 -2.39 20.09
CA ALA A 393 -25.60 -1.38 20.42
C ALA A 393 -25.23 -0.04 19.78
N VAL A 394 -26.18 0.57 19.07
CA VAL A 394 -25.98 1.85 18.38
C VAL A 394 -26.82 2.94 19.04
N GLY A 395 -26.12 3.92 19.59
CA GLY A 395 -26.72 5.17 20.04
C GLY A 395 -26.78 6.16 18.88
N TYR A 396 -27.90 6.86 18.74
CA TYR A 396 -28.04 7.92 17.75
C TYR A 396 -28.58 9.20 18.39
N GLY A 397 -28.07 10.35 17.94
CA GLY A 397 -28.65 11.65 18.28
C GLY A 397 -29.83 12.02 17.39
N ASP A 398 -30.30 13.26 17.46
CA ASP A 398 -31.35 13.74 16.57
C ASP A 398 -30.83 13.94 15.15
N ALA A 399 -31.66 13.66 14.14
CA ALA A 399 -31.35 13.92 12.75
C ALA A 399 -31.53 15.42 12.43
N ILE A 400 -30.53 16.01 11.78
CA ILE A 400 -30.52 17.42 11.38
C ILE A 400 -30.57 17.52 9.86
N LYS A 401 -31.47 18.34 9.34
CA LYS A 401 -31.53 18.65 7.90
C LYS A 401 -30.46 19.69 7.54
N VAL A 402 -29.58 19.33 6.61
CA VAL A 402 -28.53 20.18 6.05
C VAL A 402 -28.75 20.31 4.55
N ILE A 403 -28.59 21.51 4.00
CA ILE A 403 -28.67 21.73 2.55
C ILE A 403 -27.30 22.22 2.11
N THR A 404 -26.56 21.49 1.29
CA THR A 404 -25.28 22.00 0.75
C THR A 404 -25.52 23.23 -0.11
N ILE A 405 -24.54 24.14 -0.15
CA ILE A 405 -24.65 25.36 -0.94
C ILE A 405 -24.24 25.10 -2.40
N PRO A 406 -24.58 26.00 -3.35
CA PRO A 406 -24.04 25.93 -4.70
C PRO A 406 -22.51 25.98 -4.70
N LYS A 407 -21.88 25.26 -5.64
CA LYS A 407 -20.42 25.27 -5.80
C LYS A 407 -19.95 26.64 -6.29
N GLY A 408 -18.88 27.16 -5.69
CA GLY A 408 -18.24 28.39 -6.15
C GLY A 408 -17.62 28.24 -7.54
N THR A 409 -17.48 29.37 -8.25
CA THR A 409 -16.89 29.46 -9.59
C THR A 409 -15.72 30.44 -9.63
N ILE A 410 -15.01 30.58 -8.51
CA ILE A 410 -13.80 31.39 -8.45
C ILE A 410 -12.77 30.83 -9.44
N THR A 411 -12.23 31.72 -10.25
CA THR A 411 -11.14 31.43 -11.17
C THR A 411 -9.91 32.23 -10.77
N TRP A 412 -8.73 31.83 -11.23
CA TRP A 412 -7.51 32.59 -10.97
C TRP A 412 -6.54 32.51 -12.14
N SER A 413 -5.62 33.46 -12.18
CA SER A 413 -4.49 33.49 -13.11
C SER A 413 -3.23 33.89 -12.35
N TYR A 414 -2.08 33.40 -12.81
CA TYR A 414 -0.77 33.77 -12.28
C TYR A 414 0.20 34.07 -13.40
N ASN A 415 0.95 35.18 -13.28
CA ASN A 415 1.88 35.65 -14.31
C ASN A 415 3.16 34.80 -14.45
N ASN A 416 3.42 33.85 -13.54
CA ASN A 416 4.64 33.03 -13.50
C ASN A 416 5.94 33.86 -13.53
N GLY A 417 5.94 35.03 -12.87
CA GLY A 417 7.07 35.96 -12.88
C GLY A 417 8.26 35.55 -12.00
N GLY A 418 8.18 34.45 -11.25
CA GLY A 418 9.25 33.95 -10.37
C GLY A 418 10.15 32.91 -11.04
N ASP A 419 11.11 32.38 -10.27
CA ASP A 419 11.84 31.17 -10.67
C ASP A 419 10.92 29.93 -10.70
N ALA A 420 11.41 28.82 -11.25
CA ALA A 420 10.61 27.61 -11.43
C ALA A 420 10.05 27.03 -10.13
N GLU A 421 10.83 27.05 -9.04
CA GLU A 421 10.42 26.52 -7.74
C GLU A 421 9.35 27.41 -7.10
N SER A 422 9.58 28.72 -7.10
CA SER A 422 8.62 29.72 -6.64
C SER A 422 7.31 29.66 -7.41
N ASN A 423 7.38 29.53 -8.74
CA ASN A 423 6.19 29.39 -9.58
C ASN A 423 5.40 28.12 -9.25
N ALA A 424 6.06 26.97 -9.10
CA ALA A 424 5.39 25.74 -8.73
C ALA A 424 4.67 25.87 -7.37
N ARG A 425 5.36 26.42 -6.37
CA ARG A 425 4.80 26.67 -5.03
C ARG A 425 3.58 27.60 -5.07
N ILE A 426 3.66 28.72 -5.79
CA ILE A 426 2.57 29.71 -5.88
C ILE A 426 1.37 29.11 -6.62
N ASN A 427 1.59 28.43 -7.74
CA ASN A 427 0.50 27.79 -8.48
C ASN A 427 -0.24 26.75 -7.61
N ALA A 428 0.50 25.92 -6.87
CA ALA A 428 -0.09 24.94 -5.97
C ALA A 428 -0.89 25.61 -4.83
N ALA A 429 -0.34 26.63 -4.19
CA ALA A 429 -0.98 27.33 -3.09
C ALA A 429 -2.28 28.04 -3.52
N VAL A 430 -2.25 28.79 -4.62
CA VAL A 430 -3.41 29.54 -5.12
C VAL A 430 -4.46 28.58 -5.68
N GLY A 431 -4.04 27.56 -6.43
CA GLY A 431 -4.92 26.53 -6.96
C GLY A 431 -5.68 25.81 -5.84
N SER A 432 -4.96 25.34 -4.82
CA SER A 432 -5.56 24.69 -3.66
C SER A 432 -6.49 25.62 -2.89
N ALA A 433 -6.09 26.87 -2.66
CA ALA A 433 -6.96 27.85 -2.00
C ALA A 433 -8.27 28.06 -2.77
N VAL A 434 -8.21 28.30 -4.08
CA VAL A 434 -9.40 28.47 -4.92
C VAL A 434 -10.28 27.22 -4.93
N GLU A 435 -9.68 26.03 -4.95
CA GLU A 435 -10.42 24.77 -4.82
C GLU A 435 -11.17 24.69 -3.49
N TYR A 436 -10.53 24.99 -2.37
CA TYR A 436 -11.19 25.06 -1.06
C TYR A 436 -12.33 26.06 -1.05
N TRP A 437 -12.10 27.28 -1.56
CA TRP A 437 -13.15 28.30 -1.62
C TRP A 437 -14.33 27.85 -2.48
N ASN A 438 -14.10 27.20 -3.61
CA ASN A 438 -15.17 26.71 -4.47
C ASN A 438 -15.95 25.54 -3.83
N ASN A 439 -15.27 24.70 -3.04
CA ASN A 439 -15.88 23.56 -2.34
C ASN A 439 -16.55 23.95 -1.00
N LEU A 440 -16.24 25.11 -0.44
CA LEU A 440 -16.77 25.57 0.86
C LEU A 440 -17.66 26.81 0.77
N THR A 441 -17.67 27.52 -0.35
CA THR A 441 -18.47 28.74 -0.55
C THR A 441 -19.25 28.71 -1.86
N SER A 442 -20.22 29.62 -1.97
CA SER A 442 -21.03 29.81 -3.18
C SER A 442 -20.58 31.04 -3.99
N ILE A 443 -19.35 31.52 -3.81
CA ILE A 443 -18.84 32.72 -4.49
C ILE A 443 -18.84 32.49 -6.01
N GLN A 444 -19.50 33.38 -6.75
CA GLN A 444 -19.61 33.30 -8.20
C GLN A 444 -18.87 34.43 -8.89
N GLY A 445 -18.25 34.14 -10.03
CA GLY A 445 -17.73 35.17 -10.96
C GLY A 445 -16.53 35.99 -10.45
N LEU A 446 -15.89 35.57 -9.35
CA LEU A 446 -14.65 36.19 -8.87
C LEU A 446 -13.45 35.64 -9.65
N HIS A 447 -12.63 36.53 -10.20
CA HIS A 447 -11.34 36.18 -10.78
C HIS A 447 -10.20 36.75 -9.94
N LEU A 448 -9.28 35.91 -9.51
CA LEU A 448 -8.09 36.31 -8.76
C LEU A 448 -6.88 36.43 -9.70
N SER A 449 -6.27 37.61 -9.76
CA SER A 449 -5.01 37.81 -10.50
C SER A 449 -3.83 37.80 -9.52
N VAL A 450 -2.96 36.81 -9.66
CA VAL A 450 -1.73 36.68 -8.86
C VAL A 450 -0.54 37.15 -9.71
N ASN A 451 0.35 37.94 -9.10
CA ASN A 451 1.53 38.45 -9.78
C ASN A 451 2.76 38.31 -8.88
N PHE A 452 3.88 37.87 -9.46
CA PHE A 452 5.20 37.89 -8.84
C PHE A 452 6.07 38.95 -9.51
N GLY A 453 6.82 39.73 -8.71
CA GLY A 453 7.79 40.70 -9.17
C GLY A 453 8.98 40.77 -8.22
N SER A 454 10.21 40.73 -8.75
CA SER A 454 11.46 40.63 -7.99
C SER A 454 11.77 41.81 -7.07
N GLY A 455 11.03 42.94 -7.20
CA GLY A 455 11.16 44.14 -6.38
C GLY A 455 10.12 44.28 -5.26
N THR A 456 9.20 43.32 -5.07
CA THR A 456 8.12 43.40 -4.08
C THR A 456 8.46 42.55 -2.85
N PRO A 457 8.64 43.12 -1.63
CA PRO A 457 9.16 42.41 -0.45
C PRO A 457 8.30 41.28 0.15
N THR A 458 7.22 40.83 -0.49
CA THR A 458 6.17 40.03 0.17
C THR A 458 5.90 38.65 -0.45
N ALA A 459 6.73 38.15 -1.35
CA ALA A 459 6.41 36.94 -2.11
C ALA A 459 6.91 35.62 -1.50
N ASP A 460 6.76 35.43 -0.20
CA ASP A 460 6.95 34.11 0.44
C ASP A 460 5.64 33.67 1.10
N CYS A 461 4.63 33.40 0.26
CA CYS A 461 3.40 32.75 0.71
C CYS A 461 3.71 31.28 1.04
N ARG A 462 3.86 30.97 2.34
CA ARG A 462 3.93 29.59 2.83
C ARG A 462 2.50 29.09 3.06
N ALA A 463 2.15 27.95 2.47
CA ALA A 463 0.94 27.23 2.84
C ALA A 463 1.07 26.74 4.30
N PRO A 464 -0.01 26.71 5.11
CA PRO A 464 0.04 26.01 6.38
C PRO A 464 0.21 24.52 6.08
N THR A 465 1.32 23.95 6.56
CA THR A 465 1.49 22.50 6.68
C THR A 465 0.66 22.01 7.88
N PRO A 466 0.18 20.76 7.85
CA PRO A 466 -0.67 20.23 8.91
C PRO A 466 0.19 19.83 10.10
N VAL A 467 0.41 20.71 11.08
CA VAL A 467 0.88 20.28 12.41
C VAL A 467 0.29 21.14 13.52
N THR A 468 -0.15 20.42 14.54
CA THR A 468 -0.55 20.83 15.88
C THR A 468 0.29 21.95 16.49
N ASN A 469 -0.37 22.85 17.22
CA ASN A 469 0.15 23.85 18.13
C ASN A 469 0.82 25.12 17.55
N ALA A 470 0.12 26.24 17.78
CA ALA A 470 0.60 27.60 18.07
C ALA A 470 1.85 28.12 17.31
N GLN A 471 1.61 28.90 16.25
CA GLN A 471 2.01 30.32 16.10
C GLN A 471 1.81 30.74 14.63
N VAL A 472 0.86 31.65 14.40
CA VAL A 472 0.56 32.22 13.07
C VAL A 472 1.39 33.49 12.89
N PRO A 473 2.32 33.59 11.92
CA PRO A 473 2.83 34.88 11.48
C PRO A 473 1.81 35.52 10.53
N SER A 474 1.43 36.74 10.87
CA SER A 474 0.48 37.60 10.18
C SER A 474 0.86 37.92 8.73
N CYS A 475 -0.12 37.84 7.83
CA CYS A 475 -0.15 38.64 6.61
C CYS A 475 -1.45 39.46 6.60
N THR A 476 -1.42 40.66 7.21
CA THR A 476 -2.43 41.73 7.11
C THR A 476 -2.46 42.25 5.66
N LYS A 477 -3.57 42.53 4.98
CA LYS A 477 -4.73 43.34 5.35
C LYS A 477 -5.83 43.08 4.31
N TRP A 478 -7.02 42.62 4.72
CA TRP A 478 -8.20 42.53 3.84
C TRP A 478 -9.31 43.36 4.47
N ASP A 479 -9.57 44.55 3.92
CA ASP A 479 -10.72 45.36 4.32
C ASP A 479 -12.01 44.67 3.84
N MET A 480 -12.82 44.22 4.79
CA MET A 480 -14.15 43.65 4.55
C MET A 480 -15.18 44.76 4.30
N PRO A 481 -16.06 44.64 3.30
CA PRO A 481 -17.42 45.16 3.42
C PRO A 481 -18.28 44.11 4.14
N SER A 482 -18.89 44.53 5.24
CA SER A 482 -19.93 43.79 5.97
C SER A 482 -21.13 43.48 5.06
N VAL A 483 -21.59 42.22 5.07
CA VAL A 483 -22.97 41.84 4.70
C VAL A 483 -23.49 40.85 5.73
#